data_AF-A0A9D1LC33-F1
#
_entry.id   AF-A0A9D1LC33-F1
#
_cell.length_a   1.000
_cell.length_b   1.000
_cell.length_c   1.000
_cell.angle_alpha   90.00
_cell.angle_beta   90.00
_cell.angle_gamma   90.00
#
_symmetry.space_group_name_H-M   'P 1'
#
loop_
_entity.id
_entity.type
_entity.pdbx_description
1 polymer ?
#
loop_
_entity_poly.entity_id
_entity_poly.type
_entity_poly.pdbx_seq_one_letter_code
_entity_poly.pdbx_strand_id
1 'polypeptide(L)'
;MIRMLLTSGYNFEGYRIVEYLGFLSGETVLGTGFLSEFSAGFSDFFGVSNQRFADKLEQAKDAAIQHLLEKAVNAGANALIGIDIDYNMFSANMIGVIANATAVKIEAIEAQSSDLQILPVMNYVPGARVRPVQVLLGESSIALQLCSYGEPLEALLAQIRLENLFGQTVDLGSIAFFQCTAEEKAGFWHTEFAPIDLSLARGVCAAEVLLCKTFFHGKQTAHPSDSIRIPYQAFQLSALKKAYGADAFLSFSIEEDSWTCLCGTRNPSSAEKCALCERYKGANAPVGDGLNPLHLAALEKLENAKEIYKFVAELETPPHSPQAKTLLEGLESNANMERLYGNMKSSSLKKIRQFFQE
;
A
#
# COMPACT_ATOMS: atom_id res chain seq x y z
N MET A 1 29.69 8.03 -3.24
CA MET A 1 29.96 8.91 -2.08
C MET A 1 28.83 8.66 -1.09
N ILE A 2 29.11 8.06 0.07
CA ILE A 2 28.06 7.82 1.07
C ILE A 2 27.67 9.19 1.64
N ARG A 3 26.40 9.57 1.48
CA ARG A 3 25.87 10.83 2.02
C ARG A 3 25.52 10.60 3.49
N MET A 4 26.28 11.21 4.40
CA MET A 4 25.98 11.16 5.84
C MET A 4 24.95 12.22 6.20
N LEU A 5 23.87 11.83 6.88
CA LEU A 5 22.85 12.77 7.36
C LEU A 5 23.21 13.29 8.75
N LEU A 6 22.99 14.59 8.98
CA LEU A 6 23.37 15.32 10.19
C LEU A 6 22.18 16.16 10.66
N THR A 7 21.86 16.11 11.94
CA THR A 7 20.82 16.96 12.53
C THR A 7 21.12 17.26 14.00
N SER A 8 20.73 18.46 14.46
CA SER A 8 20.68 18.79 15.89
C SER A 8 19.42 18.23 16.57
N GLY A 9 18.43 17.76 15.80
CA GLY A 9 17.25 17.05 16.30
C GLY A 9 17.54 15.57 16.63
N TYR A 10 16.50 14.81 16.99
CA TYR A 10 16.64 13.41 17.42
C TYR A 10 16.17 12.37 16.40
N ASN A 11 15.70 12.81 15.23
CA ASN A 11 15.19 11.95 14.15
C ASN A 11 15.28 12.65 12.78
N PHE A 12 15.04 11.89 11.71
CA PHE A 12 14.83 12.39 10.36
C PHE A 12 13.46 11.91 9.88
N GLU A 13 12.59 12.83 9.42
CA GLU A 13 11.28 12.47 8.90
C GLU A 13 11.39 11.55 7.67
N GLY A 14 10.57 10.50 7.63
CA GLY A 14 10.63 9.49 6.57
C GLY A 14 11.78 8.47 6.73
N TYR A 15 12.50 8.48 7.85
CA TYR A 15 13.53 7.50 8.18
C TYR A 15 13.26 6.87 9.55
N ARG A 16 13.69 5.61 9.73
CA ARG A 16 13.69 4.93 11.03
C ARG A 16 15.12 4.64 11.45
N ILE A 17 15.41 4.78 12.75
CA ILE A 17 16.69 4.34 13.34
C ILE A 17 16.63 2.84 13.53
N VAL A 18 17.56 2.11 12.92
CA VAL A 18 17.66 0.64 13.00
C VAL A 18 18.75 0.17 13.94
N GLU A 19 19.74 1.02 14.23
CA GLU A 19 20.83 0.69 15.15
C GLU A 19 21.40 1.96 15.78
N TYR A 20 21.70 1.90 17.08
CA TYR A 20 22.46 2.93 17.79
C TYR A 20 23.90 2.44 17.98
N LEU A 21 24.85 3.16 17.40
CA LEU A 21 26.27 2.81 17.36
C LEU A 21 27.09 3.51 18.45
N GLY A 22 26.41 4.20 19.36
CA GLY A 22 27.01 4.85 20.52
C GLY A 22 27.23 6.35 20.35
N PHE A 23 27.75 6.95 21.43
CA PHE A 23 28.05 8.37 21.52
C PHE A 23 29.46 8.64 20.97
N LEU A 24 29.59 9.69 20.15
CA LEU A 24 30.84 10.11 19.55
C LEU A 24 31.10 11.59 19.82
N SER A 25 32.38 11.94 19.93
CA SER A 25 32.85 13.32 20.06
C SER A 25 33.94 13.59 19.03
N GLY A 26 33.99 14.80 18.47
CA GLY A 26 35.07 15.28 17.62
C GLY A 26 35.61 16.60 18.17
N GLU A 27 36.92 16.70 18.34
CA GLU A 27 37.54 17.81 19.05
C GLU A 27 38.55 18.53 18.16
N THR A 28 38.62 19.85 18.29
CA THR A 28 39.68 20.68 17.70
C THR A 28 40.05 21.80 18.66
N VAL A 29 41.33 22.18 18.69
CA VAL A 29 41.84 23.24 19.58
C VAL A 29 42.51 24.33 18.77
N LEU A 30 42.10 25.58 19.00
CA LEU A 30 42.77 26.77 18.52
C LEU A 30 43.82 27.22 19.53
N GLY A 31 45.08 27.26 19.08
CA GLY A 31 46.25 27.51 19.92
C GLY A 31 46.58 28.98 20.18
N THR A 32 47.60 29.17 21.01
CA THR A 32 47.98 30.45 21.64
C THR A 32 48.39 31.55 20.67
N GLY A 33 49.02 31.20 19.55
CA GLY A 33 49.49 32.18 18.56
C GLY A 33 48.36 32.99 17.93
N PHE A 34 47.22 32.35 17.67
CA PHE A 34 46.03 33.00 17.13
C PHE A 34 45.46 33.98 18.16
N LEU A 35 45.10 33.53 19.37
CA LEU A 35 44.49 34.41 20.38
C LEU A 35 45.40 35.55 20.85
N SER A 36 46.73 35.36 20.83
CA SER A 36 47.68 36.45 21.09
C SER A 36 47.69 37.53 20.01
N GLU A 37 47.53 37.16 18.74
CA GLU A 37 47.43 38.13 17.63
C GLU A 37 46.13 38.95 17.70
N PHE A 38 45.03 38.36 18.17
CA PHE A 38 43.75 39.06 18.33
C PHE A 38 43.70 39.93 19.59
N SER A 39 44.26 39.49 20.71
CA SER A 39 44.33 40.30 21.95
C SER A 39 45.27 41.50 21.81
N ALA A 40 46.36 41.38 21.03
CA ALA A 40 47.21 42.51 20.69
C ALA A 40 46.54 43.50 19.72
N GLY A 41 45.64 43.02 18.85
CA GLY A 41 44.90 43.82 17.86
C GLY A 41 43.56 44.41 18.33
N PHE A 42 43.04 44.01 19.50
CA PHE A 42 41.75 44.49 20.02
C PHE A 42 41.78 45.96 20.47
N SER A 43 42.97 46.52 20.63
CA SER A 43 43.17 47.92 21.04
C SER A 43 42.72 48.92 19.96
N ASP A 44 42.70 48.52 18.69
CA ASP A 44 42.39 49.40 17.57
C ASP A 44 41.39 48.77 16.59
N PHE A 45 40.28 49.46 16.36
CA PHE A 45 39.35 49.37 15.23
C PHE A 45 38.19 48.34 15.22
N PHE A 46 36.98 48.89 15.14
CA PHE A 46 35.70 48.24 14.92
C PHE A 46 35.65 47.44 13.59
N GLY A 47 35.33 46.15 13.66
CA GLY A 47 34.73 45.38 12.55
C GLY A 47 35.62 44.36 11.82
N VAL A 48 36.88 44.69 11.49
CA VAL A 48 37.74 43.83 10.64
C VAL A 48 38.38 42.66 11.43
N SER A 49 38.68 42.86 12.72
CA SER A 49 39.21 41.81 13.60
C SER A 49 38.16 40.73 13.90
N ASN A 50 36.90 41.10 14.10
CA ASN A 50 35.84 40.14 14.42
C ASN A 50 35.59 39.13 13.28
N GLN A 51 35.77 39.53 12.02
CA GLN A 51 35.59 38.64 10.87
C GLN A 51 36.67 37.54 10.85
N ARG A 52 37.95 37.91 10.98
CA ARG A 52 39.04 36.92 11.00
C ARG A 52 38.96 35.99 12.21
N PHE A 53 38.40 36.47 13.32
CA PHE A 53 38.15 35.65 14.49
C PHE A 53 37.04 34.62 14.24
N ALA A 54 35.91 35.07 13.67
CA ALA A 54 34.80 34.22 13.28
C ALA A 54 35.21 33.16 12.24
N ASP A 55 35.97 33.54 11.21
CA ASP A 55 36.44 32.63 10.16
C ASP A 55 37.29 31.47 10.74
N LYS A 56 38.01 31.74 11.83
CA LYS A 56 38.89 30.77 12.49
C LYS A 56 38.14 29.88 13.46
N LEU A 57 37.14 30.40 14.15
CA LEU A 57 36.18 29.58 14.89
C LEU A 57 35.39 28.66 13.95
N GLU A 58 35.00 29.15 12.78
CA GLU A 58 34.35 28.35 11.75
C GLU A 58 35.27 27.23 11.26
N GLN A 59 36.54 27.52 10.96
CA GLN A 59 37.53 26.49 10.61
C GLN A 59 37.70 25.43 11.71
N ALA A 60 37.73 25.84 12.98
CA ALA A 60 37.85 24.91 14.11
C ALA A 60 36.60 24.05 14.29
N LYS A 61 35.41 24.63 14.12
CA LYS A 61 34.13 23.92 14.12
C LYS A 61 34.06 22.91 13.00
N ASP A 62 34.44 23.29 11.79
CA ASP A 62 34.44 22.39 10.63
C ASP A 62 35.41 21.23 10.85
N ALA A 63 36.61 21.49 11.39
CA ALA A 63 37.56 20.44 11.74
C ALA A 63 37.02 19.49 12.83
N ALA A 64 36.37 20.02 13.88
CA ALA A 64 35.74 19.21 14.91
C ALA A 64 34.63 18.31 14.33
N ILE A 65 33.79 18.85 13.43
CA ILE A 65 32.78 18.07 12.71
C ILE A 65 33.43 17.01 11.81
N GLN A 66 34.51 17.33 11.10
CA GLN A 66 35.21 16.32 10.28
C GLN A 66 35.74 15.16 11.13
N HIS A 67 36.38 15.44 12.28
CA HIS A 67 36.82 14.38 13.20
C HIS A 67 35.64 13.53 13.71
N LEU A 68 34.50 14.16 13.99
CA LEU A 68 33.28 13.46 14.39
C LEU A 68 32.76 12.54 13.26
N LEU A 69 32.74 13.03 12.02
CA LEU A 69 32.34 12.27 10.83
C LEU A 69 33.26 11.07 10.58
N GLU A 70 34.57 11.23 10.71
CA GLU A 70 35.54 10.14 10.56
C GLU A 70 35.28 9.02 11.58
N LYS A 71 35.04 9.39 12.85
CA LYS A 71 34.65 8.42 13.89
C LYS A 71 33.31 7.75 13.56
N ALA A 72 32.34 8.48 13.03
CA ALA A 72 31.04 7.95 12.63
C ALA A 72 31.16 6.93 11.49
N VAL A 73 31.97 7.23 10.47
CA VAL A 73 32.26 6.30 9.36
C VAL A 73 32.94 5.04 9.89
N ASN A 74 33.93 5.18 10.78
CA ASN A 74 34.63 4.04 11.39
C ASN A 74 33.71 3.18 12.25
N ALA A 75 32.69 3.77 12.89
CA ALA A 75 31.65 3.06 13.62
C ALA A 75 30.61 2.38 12.70
N GLY A 76 30.65 2.64 11.39
CA GLY A 76 29.68 2.12 10.42
C GLY A 76 28.35 2.86 10.42
N ALA A 77 28.32 4.10 10.91
CA ALA A 77 27.13 4.94 10.92
C ALA A 77 26.85 5.53 9.54
N ASN A 78 25.58 5.76 9.25
CA ASN A 78 25.15 6.52 8.07
C ASN A 78 24.44 7.83 8.43
N ALA A 79 24.19 8.09 9.72
CA ALA A 79 23.70 9.37 10.21
C ALA A 79 24.16 9.69 11.64
N LEU A 80 24.14 10.97 11.99
CA LEU A 80 24.34 11.49 13.33
C LEU A 80 23.11 12.31 13.76
N ILE A 81 22.60 12.02 14.96
CA ILE A 81 21.50 12.76 15.60
C ILE A 81 21.98 13.43 16.89
N GLY A 82 21.24 14.44 17.33
CA GLY A 82 21.52 15.18 18.55
C GLY A 82 22.88 15.85 18.51
N ILE A 83 23.25 16.40 17.35
CA ILE A 83 24.53 17.10 17.21
C ILE A 83 24.50 18.37 18.05
N ASP A 84 25.48 18.47 18.94
CA ASP A 84 25.71 19.63 19.80
C ASP A 84 27.17 20.09 19.68
N ILE A 85 27.39 21.41 19.68
CA ILE A 85 28.72 21.99 19.47
C ILE A 85 29.02 22.98 20.59
N ASP A 86 30.03 22.63 21.40
CA ASP A 86 30.50 23.42 22.52
C ASP A 86 31.79 24.15 22.19
N TYR A 87 31.87 25.42 22.60
CA TYR A 87 33.09 26.22 22.57
C TYR A 87 33.56 26.44 24.01
N ASN A 88 34.72 25.91 24.37
CA ASN A 88 35.27 25.98 25.71
C ASN A 88 36.63 26.67 25.73
N MET A 89 36.81 27.64 26.60
CA MET A 89 38.11 28.25 26.84
C MET A 89 38.89 27.42 27.85
N PHE A 90 39.91 26.68 27.40
CA PHE A 90 40.75 25.85 28.29
C PHE A 90 41.80 26.67 29.05
N SER A 91 42.24 27.78 28.45
CA SER A 91 43.12 28.77 29.07
C SER A 91 42.92 30.13 28.40
N ALA A 92 43.50 31.20 28.94
CA ALA A 92 43.40 32.55 28.38
C ALA A 92 43.77 32.61 26.88
N ASN A 93 44.56 31.65 26.39
CA ASN A 93 45.06 31.61 25.02
C ASN A 93 44.68 30.31 24.27
N MET A 94 43.66 29.57 24.72
CA MET A 94 43.21 28.36 24.00
C MET A 94 41.69 28.20 24.02
N ILE A 95 41.12 27.98 22.83
CA ILE A 95 39.70 27.63 22.67
C ILE A 95 39.62 26.22 22.10
N GLY A 96 38.93 25.34 22.80
CA GLY A 96 38.47 24.06 22.31
C GLY A 96 37.10 24.18 21.66
N VAL A 97 36.93 23.47 20.55
CA VAL A 97 35.64 23.22 19.91
C VAL A 97 35.37 21.72 19.96
N ILE A 98 34.24 21.34 20.55
CA ILE A 98 33.85 19.95 20.77
C ILE A 98 32.50 19.74 20.10
N ALA A 99 32.44 18.82 19.14
CA ALA A 99 31.20 18.40 18.49
C ALA A 99 30.79 17.02 19.03
N ASN A 100 29.62 16.93 19.63
CA ASN A 100 29.08 15.71 20.23
C ASN A 100 27.89 15.20 19.40
N ALA A 101 27.73 13.89 19.26
CA ALA A 101 26.55 13.31 18.61
C ALA A 101 26.34 11.85 18.99
N THR A 102 25.13 11.34 18.69
CA THR A 102 24.87 9.90 18.71
C THR A 102 24.94 9.35 17.29
N ALA A 103 25.80 8.35 17.08
CA ALA A 103 25.93 7.65 15.82
C ALA A 103 24.83 6.60 15.66
N VAL A 104 24.19 6.61 14.50
CA VAL A 104 23.08 5.70 14.20
C VAL A 104 23.18 5.14 12.79
N LYS A 105 22.54 3.98 12.60
CA LYS A 105 22.09 3.56 11.28
C LYS A 105 20.62 3.89 11.12
N ILE A 106 20.31 4.55 10.02
CA ILE A 106 18.94 4.82 9.60
C ILE A 106 18.64 4.15 8.27
N GLU A 107 17.38 3.77 8.09
CA GLU A 107 16.83 3.31 6.83
C GLU A 107 15.69 4.24 6.44
N ALA A 108 15.54 4.49 5.14
CA ALA A 108 14.34 5.15 4.65
C ALA A 108 13.15 4.25 5.02
N ILE A 109 12.10 4.86 5.55
CA ILE A 109 10.81 4.20 5.67
C ILE A 109 10.27 4.15 4.24
N GLU A 110 10.72 3.15 3.49
CA GLU A 110 10.02 2.75 2.28
C GLU A 110 8.64 2.28 2.74
N ALA A 111 7.58 2.79 2.12
CA ALA A 111 6.27 2.15 2.19
C ALA A 111 6.39 0.81 1.47
N GLN A 112 7.00 -0.18 2.13
CA GLN A 112 7.18 -1.53 1.62
C GLN A 112 5.87 -2.30 1.79
N SER A 113 5.48 -2.95 0.70
CA SER A 113 4.22 -3.63 0.48
C SER A 113 4.00 -4.93 1.29
N SER A 114 4.88 -5.27 2.24
CA SER A 114 4.84 -6.56 2.96
C SER A 114 3.90 -6.59 4.18
N ASP A 115 3.60 -5.45 4.79
CA ASP A 115 2.66 -5.37 5.93
C ASP A 115 1.34 -4.66 5.57
N LEU A 116 1.12 -4.42 4.27
CA LEU A 116 -0.12 -3.80 3.80
C LEU A 116 -1.26 -4.81 3.90
N GLN A 117 -2.24 -4.48 4.74
CA GLN A 117 -3.50 -5.20 4.74
C GLN A 117 -4.34 -4.74 3.55
N ILE A 118 -4.63 -5.66 2.64
CA ILE A 118 -5.48 -5.41 1.47
C ILE A 118 -6.93 -5.73 1.83
N LEU A 119 -7.79 -4.72 1.79
CA LEU A 119 -9.23 -4.89 2.00
C LEU A 119 -9.99 -4.77 0.67
N PRO A 120 -10.90 -5.70 0.37
CA PRO A 120 -11.78 -5.55 -0.77
C PRO A 120 -12.78 -4.41 -0.53
N VAL A 121 -13.05 -3.64 -1.58
CA VAL A 121 -14.13 -2.65 -1.59
C VAL A 121 -15.45 -3.37 -1.88
N MET A 122 -16.39 -3.27 -0.94
CA MET A 122 -17.64 -4.04 -0.93
C MET A 122 -18.86 -3.27 -1.48
N ASN A 123 -18.63 -2.09 -2.07
CA ASN A 123 -19.66 -1.30 -2.72
C ASN A 123 -19.16 -0.77 -4.07
N TYR A 124 -20.09 -0.35 -4.92
CA TYR A 124 -19.74 0.37 -6.15
C TYR A 124 -20.84 1.37 -6.53
N VAL A 125 -20.47 2.38 -7.31
CA VAL A 125 -21.43 3.35 -7.88
C VAL A 125 -21.71 2.95 -9.33
N PRO A 126 -22.96 2.59 -9.69
CA PRO A 126 -23.32 2.27 -11.07
C PRO A 126 -22.98 3.41 -12.04
N GLY A 127 -22.38 3.06 -13.19
CA GLY A 127 -22.01 4.04 -14.21
C GLY A 127 -20.81 4.93 -13.90
N ALA A 128 -20.23 4.86 -12.69
CA ALA A 128 -19.03 5.63 -12.37
C ALA A 128 -17.81 5.17 -13.19
N ARG A 129 -17.09 6.15 -13.77
CA ARG A 129 -15.87 5.95 -14.58
C ARG A 129 -14.64 5.60 -13.76
N VAL A 130 -14.56 6.06 -12.51
CA VAL A 130 -13.51 5.68 -11.57
C VAL A 130 -14.14 4.86 -10.48
N ARG A 131 -13.49 3.74 -10.14
CA ARG A 131 -14.02 2.78 -9.19
C ARG A 131 -12.95 2.30 -8.25
N PRO A 132 -13.13 2.48 -6.94
CA PRO A 132 -12.29 1.84 -5.95
C PRO A 132 -12.44 0.32 -6.01
N VAL A 133 -11.31 -0.37 -6.03
CA VAL A 133 -11.22 -1.82 -6.15
C VAL A 133 -10.79 -2.43 -4.82
N GLN A 134 -9.76 -1.85 -4.21
CA GLN A 134 -9.20 -2.27 -2.93
C GLN A 134 -8.75 -1.06 -2.11
N VAL A 135 -8.73 -1.24 -0.81
CA VAL A 135 -8.07 -0.33 0.15
C VAL A 135 -6.78 -1.00 0.60
N LEU A 136 -5.66 -0.28 0.53
CA LEU A 136 -4.39 -0.70 1.10
C LEU A 136 -4.21 0.01 2.44
N LEU A 137 -4.22 -0.75 3.53
CA LEU A 137 -3.99 -0.22 4.88
C LEU A 137 -2.58 -0.54 5.33
N GLY A 138 -1.82 0.49 5.68
CA GLY A 138 -0.62 0.38 6.49
C GLY A 138 -0.95 0.53 7.99
N GLU A 139 0.08 0.62 8.83
CA GLU A 139 -0.10 0.77 10.29
C GLU A 139 -0.84 2.06 10.69
N SER A 140 -0.62 3.14 9.94
CA SER A 140 -1.20 4.48 10.19
C SER A 140 -1.49 5.24 8.89
N SER A 141 -1.64 4.50 7.80
CA SER A 141 -1.84 5.07 6.47
C SER A 141 -2.82 4.26 5.65
N ILE A 142 -3.41 4.92 4.65
CA ILE A 142 -4.37 4.33 3.73
C ILE A 142 -4.10 4.79 2.32
N ALA A 143 -4.23 3.87 1.37
CA ALA A 143 -4.25 4.18 -0.05
C ALA A 143 -5.40 3.42 -0.71
N LEU A 144 -5.77 3.85 -1.91
CA LEU A 144 -6.78 3.19 -2.74
C LEU A 144 -6.13 2.65 -4.01
N GLN A 145 -6.49 1.41 -4.35
CA GLN A 145 -6.37 0.92 -5.71
C GLN A 145 -7.70 1.16 -6.43
N LEU A 146 -7.63 1.71 -7.63
CA LEU A 146 -8.78 2.15 -8.41
C LEU A 146 -8.68 1.59 -9.83
N CYS A 147 -9.81 1.41 -10.48
CA CYS A 147 -9.89 1.29 -11.92
C CYS A 147 -10.43 2.60 -12.51
N SER A 148 -9.73 3.18 -13.48
CA SER A 148 -10.17 4.37 -14.22
C SER A 148 -10.40 4.01 -15.69
N TYR A 149 -11.65 4.10 -16.12
CA TYR A 149 -12.03 3.83 -17.51
C TYR A 149 -11.92 5.11 -18.35
N GLY A 150 -10.83 5.21 -19.12
CA GLY A 150 -10.70 6.16 -20.23
C GLY A 150 -10.03 7.50 -19.94
N GLU A 151 -9.78 7.88 -18.68
CA GLU A 151 -9.14 9.17 -18.34
C GLU A 151 -8.12 9.04 -17.19
N PRO A 152 -7.01 9.79 -17.25
CA PRO A 152 -6.03 9.81 -16.17
C PRO A 152 -6.59 10.56 -14.96
N LEU A 153 -6.66 9.86 -13.83
CA LEU A 153 -7.09 10.45 -12.58
C LEU A 153 -5.93 11.23 -11.96
N GLU A 154 -6.17 12.47 -11.55
CA GLU A 154 -5.14 13.31 -10.92
C GLU A 154 -5.27 13.27 -9.39
N ALA A 155 -6.49 13.52 -8.89
CA ALA A 155 -6.80 13.58 -7.47
C ALA A 155 -8.25 13.15 -7.20
N LEU A 156 -8.55 12.77 -5.97
CA LEU A 156 -9.91 12.40 -5.55
C LEU A 156 -10.17 12.72 -4.08
N LEU A 157 -11.44 12.89 -3.75
CA LEU A 157 -11.97 12.93 -2.39
C LEU A 157 -12.90 11.74 -2.21
N ALA A 158 -12.64 10.89 -1.24
CA ALA A 158 -13.45 9.71 -0.96
C ALA A 158 -13.85 9.64 0.51
N GLN A 159 -15.09 9.25 0.79
CA GLN A 159 -15.51 8.81 2.11
C GLN A 159 -15.20 7.32 2.26
N ILE A 160 -14.56 6.93 3.36
CA ILE A 160 -14.13 5.55 3.59
C ILE A 160 -14.69 5.04 4.91
N ARG A 161 -15.30 3.86 4.86
CA ARG A 161 -15.78 3.12 6.03
C ARG A 161 -15.16 1.73 6.03
N LEU A 162 -14.64 1.31 7.17
CA LEU A 162 -14.05 -0.01 7.35
C LEU A 162 -15.04 -0.91 8.09
N GLU A 163 -15.11 -2.19 7.70
CA GLU A 163 -15.90 -3.22 8.39
C GLU A 163 -14.95 -4.24 9.03
N ASN A 164 -15.21 -4.62 10.28
CA ASN A 164 -14.44 -5.63 11.00
C ASN A 164 -15.04 -7.04 10.89
N LEU A 165 -14.30 -8.05 11.35
CA LEU A 165 -14.72 -9.46 11.35
C LEU A 165 -16.02 -9.73 12.12
N PHE A 166 -16.48 -8.78 12.95
CA PHE A 166 -17.74 -8.85 13.70
C PHE A 166 -18.88 -8.05 13.04
N GLY A 167 -18.66 -7.48 11.85
CA GLY A 167 -19.63 -6.66 11.11
C GLY A 167 -19.82 -5.25 11.65
N GLN A 168 -18.98 -4.82 12.61
CA GLN A 168 -19.01 -3.43 13.08
C GLN A 168 -18.29 -2.53 12.08
N THR A 169 -18.79 -1.31 11.94
CA THR A 169 -18.23 -0.33 11.00
C THR A 169 -17.54 0.82 11.71
N VAL A 170 -16.41 1.25 11.15
CA VAL A 170 -15.62 2.41 11.58
C VAL A 170 -15.57 3.40 10.42
N ASP A 171 -16.12 4.59 10.61
CA ASP A 171 -16.13 5.65 9.59
C ASP A 171 -14.84 6.48 9.73
N LEU A 172 -14.04 6.54 8.67
CA LEU A 172 -12.83 7.36 8.61
C LEU A 172 -13.11 8.78 8.09
N GLY A 173 -14.35 9.07 7.69
CA GLY A 173 -14.73 10.34 7.09
C GLY A 173 -14.22 10.49 5.66
N SER A 174 -14.14 11.75 5.21
CA SER A 174 -13.66 12.10 3.87
C SER A 174 -12.15 12.30 3.85
N ILE A 175 -11.46 11.54 3.01
CA ILE A 175 -10.02 11.57 2.83
C ILE A 175 -9.72 12.07 1.41
N ALA A 176 -8.84 13.06 1.32
CA ALA A 176 -8.38 13.62 0.06
C ALA A 176 -7.06 12.97 -0.35
N PHE A 177 -6.96 12.57 -1.61
CA PHE A 177 -5.75 12.05 -2.23
C PHE A 177 -5.40 12.97 -3.40
N PHE A 178 -4.21 13.58 -3.36
CA PHE A 178 -3.79 14.60 -4.32
C PHE A 178 -2.95 14.03 -5.47
N GLN A 179 -2.47 12.81 -5.31
CA GLN A 179 -1.69 12.12 -6.34
C GLN A 179 -2.29 10.74 -6.61
N CYS A 180 -2.56 10.50 -7.90
CA CYS A 180 -2.93 9.21 -8.43
C CYS A 180 -1.94 8.80 -9.53
N THR A 181 -1.36 7.61 -9.42
CA THR A 181 -0.37 7.06 -10.35
C THR A 181 -0.94 5.85 -11.06
N ALA A 182 -0.73 5.77 -12.38
CA ALA A 182 -1.13 4.59 -13.14
C ALA A 182 -0.21 3.40 -12.81
N GLU A 183 -0.79 2.21 -12.71
CA GLU A 183 -0.02 0.96 -12.68
C GLU A 183 0.51 0.61 -14.07
N GLU A 184 1.53 -0.26 -14.10
CA GLU A 184 2.01 -0.88 -15.35
C GLU A 184 0.89 -1.62 -16.11
N LYS A 185 -0.13 -2.13 -15.38
CA LYS A 185 -1.34 -2.71 -15.97
C LYS A 185 -2.31 -1.61 -16.38
N ALA A 186 -2.58 -1.52 -17.68
CA ALA A 186 -3.50 -0.54 -18.26
C ALA A 186 -4.86 -0.49 -17.53
N GLY A 187 -5.24 0.71 -17.07
CA GLY A 187 -6.55 0.99 -16.46
C GLY A 187 -6.60 0.93 -14.93
N PHE A 188 -5.53 0.48 -14.25
CA PHE A 188 -5.44 0.52 -12.79
C PHE A 188 -4.60 1.68 -12.31
N TRP A 189 -4.98 2.23 -11.16
CA TRP A 189 -4.40 3.42 -10.55
C TRP A 189 -4.26 3.23 -9.05
N HIS A 190 -3.20 3.80 -8.49
CA HIS A 190 -3.01 3.88 -7.04
C HIS A 190 -3.01 5.33 -6.59
N THR A 191 -3.59 5.59 -5.43
CA THR A 191 -3.38 6.87 -4.74
C THR A 191 -2.04 6.87 -4.00
N GLU A 192 -1.57 8.04 -3.61
CA GLU A 192 -0.63 8.17 -2.50
C GLU A 192 -1.20 7.60 -1.19
N PHE A 193 -0.33 7.32 -0.23
CA PHE A 193 -0.73 6.95 1.13
C PHE A 193 -1.09 8.20 1.92
N ALA A 194 -2.34 8.31 2.34
CA ALA A 194 -2.82 9.34 3.24
C ALA A 194 -2.69 8.89 4.71
N PRO A 195 -2.27 9.77 5.63
CA PRO A 195 -2.20 9.43 7.05
C PRO A 195 -3.60 9.33 7.66
N ILE A 196 -3.83 8.31 8.51
CA ILE A 196 -5.10 8.10 9.23
C ILE A 196 -4.89 7.55 10.63
N ASP A 197 -5.88 7.75 11.51
CA ASP A 197 -5.92 7.10 12.82
C ASP A 197 -6.73 5.79 12.75
N LEU A 198 -6.05 4.67 12.99
CA LEU A 198 -6.62 3.31 12.99
C LEU A 198 -6.86 2.74 14.40
N SER A 199 -6.75 3.56 15.45
CA SER A 199 -6.84 3.12 16.86
C SER A 199 -8.10 2.28 17.16
N LEU A 200 -9.22 2.57 16.51
CA LEU A 200 -10.49 1.87 16.65
C LEU A 200 -10.75 0.81 15.57
N ALA A 201 -9.92 0.75 14.52
CA ALA A 201 -10.12 -0.09 13.33
C ALA A 201 -9.37 -1.43 13.43
N ARG A 202 -9.66 -2.22 14.48
CA ARG A 202 -9.02 -3.54 14.69
C ARG A 202 -9.78 -4.66 13.99
N GLY A 203 -9.03 -5.60 13.41
CA GLY A 203 -9.60 -6.80 12.77
C GLY A 203 -10.49 -6.45 11.57
N VAL A 204 -10.15 -5.40 10.83
CA VAL A 204 -10.85 -5.00 9.61
C VAL A 204 -10.70 -6.07 8.53
N CYS A 205 -11.74 -6.30 7.74
CA CYS A 205 -11.76 -7.32 6.70
C CYS A 205 -12.35 -6.86 5.36
N ALA A 206 -12.98 -5.70 5.34
CA ALA A 206 -13.61 -5.11 4.17
C ALA A 206 -13.69 -3.59 4.31
N ALA A 207 -13.92 -2.90 3.19
CA ALA A 207 -14.16 -1.47 3.17
C ALA A 207 -15.34 -1.11 2.27
N GLU A 208 -16.02 -0.01 2.60
CA GLU A 208 -16.91 0.72 1.69
C GLU A 208 -16.23 2.03 1.34
N VAL A 209 -16.17 2.36 0.05
CA VAL A 209 -15.54 3.58 -0.46
C VAL A 209 -16.53 4.30 -1.35
N LEU A 210 -16.79 5.56 -1.04
CA LEU A 210 -17.67 6.43 -1.81
C LEU A 210 -16.85 7.61 -2.33
N LEU A 211 -16.69 7.70 -3.65
CA LEU A 211 -16.06 8.87 -4.26
C LEU A 211 -17.02 10.07 -4.12
N CYS A 212 -16.56 11.15 -3.52
CA CYS A 212 -17.32 12.39 -3.42
C CYS A 212 -16.98 13.32 -4.60
N LYS A 213 -15.69 13.44 -4.91
CA LYS A 213 -15.17 14.31 -5.98
C LYS A 213 -13.95 13.67 -6.64
N THR A 214 -13.76 13.90 -7.93
CA THR A 214 -12.55 13.53 -8.68
C THR A 214 -12.06 14.71 -9.49
N PHE A 215 -10.76 14.74 -9.77
CA PHE A 215 -10.14 15.71 -10.66
C PHE A 215 -9.57 15.00 -11.88
N PHE A 216 -10.02 15.43 -13.06
CA PHE A 216 -9.49 15.01 -14.35
C PHE A 216 -9.12 16.25 -15.16
N HIS A 217 -7.92 16.30 -15.72
CA HIS A 217 -7.47 17.40 -16.57
C HIS A 217 -7.68 18.78 -15.91
N GLY A 218 -7.39 18.90 -14.62
CA GLY A 218 -7.61 20.12 -13.84
C GLY A 218 -9.09 20.51 -13.60
N LYS A 219 -10.07 19.65 -13.93
CA LYS A 219 -11.50 19.89 -13.69
C LYS A 219 -12.04 18.96 -12.61
N GLN A 220 -12.77 19.55 -11.67
CA GLN A 220 -13.46 18.81 -10.62
C GLN A 220 -14.82 18.27 -11.12
N THR A 221 -15.06 16.99 -10.87
CA THR A 221 -16.35 16.32 -11.08
C THR A 221 -16.87 15.83 -9.73
N ALA A 222 -18.13 16.16 -9.40
CA ALA A 222 -18.81 15.62 -8.23
C ALA A 222 -19.52 14.31 -8.57
N HIS A 223 -19.56 13.38 -7.61
CA HIS A 223 -20.17 12.06 -7.78
C HIS A 223 -21.42 11.89 -6.90
N PRO A 224 -22.38 11.06 -7.33
CA PRO A 224 -23.55 10.71 -6.51
C PRO A 224 -23.15 10.03 -5.20
N SER A 225 -23.98 10.21 -4.17
CA SER A 225 -23.78 9.58 -2.87
C SER A 225 -24.31 8.14 -2.80
N ASP A 226 -25.11 7.72 -3.79
CA ASP A 226 -25.74 6.40 -3.81
C ASP A 226 -24.77 5.35 -4.33
N SER A 227 -24.47 4.37 -3.49
CA SER A 227 -23.68 3.19 -3.87
C SER A 227 -24.47 1.91 -3.60
N ILE A 228 -24.18 0.87 -4.38
CA ILE A 228 -24.76 -0.47 -4.23
C ILE A 228 -23.76 -1.33 -3.47
N ARG A 229 -24.21 -1.94 -2.37
CA ARG A 229 -23.43 -2.98 -1.67
C ARG A 229 -23.42 -4.26 -2.50
N ILE A 230 -22.24 -4.85 -2.65
CA ILE A 230 -22.03 -6.08 -3.39
C ILE A 230 -22.67 -7.23 -2.60
N PRO A 231 -23.49 -8.08 -3.24
CA PRO A 231 -24.22 -9.17 -2.58
C PRO A 231 -23.34 -10.41 -2.34
N TYR A 232 -22.05 -10.21 -2.06
CA TYR A 232 -21.07 -11.26 -1.81
C TYR A 232 -20.33 -11.01 -0.51
N GLN A 233 -19.80 -12.07 0.10
CA GLN A 233 -18.81 -11.94 1.16
C GLN A 233 -17.44 -11.58 0.57
N ALA A 234 -16.57 -10.97 1.40
CA ALA A 234 -15.24 -10.53 1.00
C ALA A 234 -14.44 -11.61 0.25
N PHE A 235 -14.42 -12.84 0.76
CA PHE A 235 -13.69 -13.95 0.12
C PHE A 235 -14.27 -14.32 -1.26
N GLN A 236 -15.59 -14.25 -1.42
CA GLN A 236 -16.27 -14.56 -2.68
C GLN A 236 -15.94 -13.51 -3.74
N LEU A 237 -15.93 -12.23 -3.35
CA LEU A 237 -15.54 -11.13 -4.23
C LEU A 237 -14.06 -11.24 -4.63
N SER A 238 -13.17 -11.55 -3.69
CA SER A 238 -11.75 -11.77 -4.00
C SER A 238 -11.57 -12.90 -5.02
N ALA A 239 -12.31 -14.00 -4.89
CA ALA A 239 -12.26 -15.10 -5.85
C ALA A 239 -12.83 -14.71 -7.23
N LEU A 240 -13.92 -13.92 -7.26
CA LEU A 240 -14.47 -13.35 -8.51
C LEU A 240 -13.42 -12.46 -9.21
N LYS A 241 -12.75 -11.58 -8.47
CA LYS A 241 -11.71 -10.69 -9.00
C LYS A 241 -10.49 -11.46 -9.51
N LYS A 242 -10.07 -12.54 -8.82
CA LYS A 242 -8.99 -13.44 -9.26
C LYS A 242 -9.35 -14.14 -10.58
N ALA A 243 -10.62 -14.51 -10.77
CA ALA A 243 -11.09 -15.20 -11.97
C ALA A 243 -11.31 -14.27 -13.18
N TYR A 244 -11.85 -13.06 -12.96
CA TYR A 244 -12.38 -12.24 -14.06
C TYR A 244 -11.72 -10.86 -14.23
N GLY A 245 -10.74 -10.56 -13.37
CA GLY A 245 -10.04 -9.28 -13.30
C GLY A 245 -10.42 -8.48 -12.06
N ALA A 246 -9.49 -7.66 -11.58
CA ALA A 246 -9.66 -6.90 -10.34
C ALA A 246 -10.82 -5.89 -10.39
N ASP A 247 -11.29 -5.51 -11.58
CA ASP A 247 -12.44 -4.64 -11.79
C ASP A 247 -13.80 -5.39 -11.87
N ALA A 248 -13.84 -6.68 -11.50
CA ALA A 248 -15.09 -7.42 -11.32
C ALA A 248 -15.74 -7.09 -9.97
N PHE A 249 -17.03 -6.78 -9.99
CA PHE A 249 -17.86 -6.45 -8.81
C PHE A 249 -19.09 -7.34 -8.68
N LEU A 250 -19.67 -7.77 -9.81
CA LEU A 250 -20.84 -8.64 -9.88
C LEU A 250 -20.59 -9.83 -10.80
N SER A 251 -21.38 -10.90 -10.66
CA SER A 251 -21.52 -11.90 -11.70
C SER A 251 -22.25 -11.34 -12.91
N PHE A 252 -21.93 -11.86 -14.09
CA PHE A 252 -22.69 -11.58 -15.30
C PHE A 252 -24.12 -12.13 -15.16
N SER A 253 -25.11 -11.34 -15.56
CA SER A 253 -26.52 -11.77 -15.58
C SER A 253 -27.23 -11.23 -16.82
N ILE A 254 -28.22 -11.98 -17.31
CA ILE A 254 -29.11 -11.57 -18.39
C ILE A 254 -30.54 -11.55 -17.85
N GLU A 255 -31.25 -10.48 -18.17
CA GLU A 255 -32.68 -10.26 -17.92
C GLU A 255 -33.38 -10.05 -19.28
N GLU A 256 -34.72 -9.98 -19.30
CA GLU A 256 -35.49 -9.87 -20.54
C GLU A 256 -35.05 -8.69 -21.43
N ASP A 257 -34.88 -7.51 -20.84
CA ASP A 257 -34.55 -6.27 -21.56
C ASP A 257 -33.13 -5.75 -21.32
N SER A 258 -32.32 -6.46 -20.53
CA SER A 258 -31.00 -5.96 -20.14
C SER A 258 -30.02 -7.07 -19.75
N TRP A 259 -28.75 -6.73 -19.64
CA TRP A 259 -27.74 -7.61 -19.05
C TRP A 259 -26.77 -6.82 -18.17
N THR A 260 -26.31 -7.43 -17.09
CA THR A 260 -25.35 -6.83 -16.16
C THR A 260 -23.96 -7.37 -16.43
N CYS A 261 -23.02 -6.47 -16.68
CA CYS A 261 -21.60 -6.80 -16.87
C CYS A 261 -20.93 -7.12 -15.53
N LEU A 262 -19.77 -7.78 -15.55
CA LEU A 262 -18.96 -8.07 -14.35
C LEU A 262 -18.53 -6.81 -13.62
N CYS A 263 -18.33 -5.70 -14.33
CA CYS A 263 -18.10 -4.39 -13.72
C CYS A 263 -19.37 -3.81 -13.05
N GLY A 264 -20.49 -4.53 -12.99
CA GLY A 264 -21.75 -4.09 -12.40
C GLY A 264 -22.54 -3.05 -13.20
N THR A 265 -22.12 -2.75 -14.43
CA THR A 265 -22.87 -1.86 -15.34
C THR A 265 -23.99 -2.64 -16.02
N ARG A 266 -25.22 -2.12 -15.93
CA ARG A 266 -26.39 -2.64 -16.64
C ARG A 266 -26.42 -2.07 -18.06
N ASN A 267 -26.59 -2.94 -19.04
CA ASN A 267 -26.60 -2.61 -20.46
C ASN A 267 -27.94 -3.07 -21.08
N PRO A 268 -28.48 -2.38 -22.10
CA PRO A 268 -29.63 -2.85 -22.84
C PRO A 268 -29.40 -4.23 -23.46
N SER A 269 -30.44 -5.03 -23.63
CA SER A 269 -30.36 -6.37 -24.24
C SER A 269 -29.74 -6.35 -25.64
N SER A 270 -29.95 -5.25 -26.40
CA SER A 270 -29.40 -5.02 -27.74
C SER A 270 -27.92 -4.61 -27.78
N ALA A 271 -27.31 -4.29 -26.64
CA ALA A 271 -25.92 -3.84 -26.59
C ALA A 271 -24.97 -5.04 -26.56
N GLU A 272 -24.09 -5.14 -27.57
CA GLU A 272 -23.08 -6.19 -27.69
C GLU A 272 -21.83 -5.96 -26.82
N LYS A 273 -21.65 -4.74 -26.29
CA LYS A 273 -20.55 -4.38 -25.40
C LYS A 273 -21.05 -3.61 -24.20
N CYS A 274 -20.34 -3.78 -23.08
CA CYS A 274 -20.55 -3.00 -21.89
C CYS A 274 -20.18 -1.54 -22.16
N ALA A 275 -21.09 -0.60 -21.87
CA ALA A 275 -20.88 0.83 -22.10
C ALA A 275 -19.74 1.44 -21.27
N LEU A 276 -19.35 0.79 -20.16
CA LEU A 276 -18.29 1.26 -19.28
C LEU A 276 -16.92 0.61 -19.54
N CYS A 277 -16.83 -0.72 -19.38
CA CYS A 277 -15.55 -1.44 -19.47
C CYS A 277 -15.29 -2.08 -20.84
N GLU A 278 -16.17 -1.85 -21.81
CA GLU A 278 -16.08 -2.33 -23.20
C GLU A 278 -16.02 -3.85 -23.41
N ARG A 279 -16.08 -4.67 -22.34
CA ARG A 279 -16.25 -6.12 -22.44
C ARG A 279 -17.48 -6.44 -23.28
N TYR A 280 -17.34 -7.38 -24.21
CA TYR A 280 -18.50 -7.88 -24.95
C TYR A 280 -19.53 -8.51 -24.00
N LYS A 281 -20.78 -8.53 -24.43
CA LYS A 281 -21.85 -9.29 -23.80
C LYS A 281 -21.42 -10.75 -23.73
N GLY A 282 -21.32 -11.29 -22.52
CA GLY A 282 -20.77 -12.62 -22.28
C GLY A 282 -19.24 -12.73 -22.38
N ALA A 283 -18.49 -11.69 -22.76
CA ALA A 283 -17.04 -11.71 -22.60
C ALA A 283 -16.68 -11.58 -21.12
N ASN A 284 -15.91 -12.56 -20.66
CA ASN A 284 -15.61 -12.90 -19.28
C ASN A 284 -16.76 -13.60 -18.52
N ALA A 285 -17.85 -14.02 -19.17
CA ALA A 285 -18.22 -15.41 -18.96
C ALA A 285 -17.08 -16.20 -19.63
N PRO A 286 -16.54 -17.26 -19.00
CA PRO A 286 -15.46 -17.98 -19.66
C PRO A 286 -15.98 -18.39 -21.04
N VAL A 287 -15.21 -18.10 -22.10
CA VAL A 287 -15.43 -18.79 -23.37
C VAL A 287 -15.08 -20.23 -23.05
N GLY A 288 -16.13 -21.02 -22.80
CA GLY A 288 -16.09 -22.34 -22.22
C GLY A 288 -16.38 -22.35 -20.72
N ASP A 289 -17.57 -22.80 -20.31
CA ASP A 289 -17.97 -23.08 -18.93
C ASP A 289 -16.81 -23.65 -18.08
N GLY A 290 -16.20 -22.86 -17.19
CA GLY A 290 -15.05 -23.29 -16.36
C GLY A 290 -15.35 -23.20 -14.88
N LEU A 291 -14.75 -24.09 -14.06
CA LEU A 291 -15.06 -24.18 -12.62
C LEU A 291 -14.72 -22.87 -11.89
N ASN A 292 -15.74 -22.20 -11.36
CA ASN A 292 -15.60 -20.94 -10.62
C ASN A 292 -16.44 -20.96 -9.32
N PRO A 293 -16.19 -20.05 -8.37
CA PRO A 293 -16.89 -20.03 -7.06
C PRO A 293 -18.41 -19.90 -7.15
N LEU A 294 -18.96 -19.41 -8.26
CA LEU A 294 -20.40 -19.27 -8.47
C LEU A 294 -21.06 -20.64 -8.66
N HIS A 295 -20.30 -21.66 -9.06
CA HIS A 295 -20.77 -23.03 -9.13
C HIS A 295 -20.99 -23.65 -7.75
N LEU A 296 -20.47 -23.08 -6.65
CA LEU A 296 -20.63 -23.65 -5.31
C LEU A 296 -22.11 -23.83 -4.92
N ALA A 297 -22.95 -22.83 -5.20
CA ALA A 297 -24.37 -22.91 -4.89
C ALA A 297 -25.11 -23.99 -5.73
N ALA A 298 -24.65 -24.25 -6.96
CA ALA A 298 -25.17 -25.32 -7.80
C ALA A 298 -24.66 -26.69 -7.35
N LEU A 299 -23.36 -26.80 -7.05
CA LEU A 299 -22.70 -28.02 -6.57
C LEU A 299 -23.24 -28.46 -5.21
N GLU A 300 -23.62 -27.53 -4.33
CA GLU A 300 -24.25 -27.83 -3.04
C GLU A 300 -25.64 -28.47 -3.17
N LYS A 301 -26.34 -28.23 -4.29
CA LYS A 301 -27.64 -28.85 -4.58
C LYS A 301 -27.54 -30.27 -5.15
N LEU A 302 -26.38 -30.67 -5.67
CA LEU A 302 -26.16 -32.02 -6.19
C LEU A 302 -26.16 -33.07 -5.07
N GLU A 303 -26.60 -34.29 -5.34
CA GLU A 303 -26.89 -35.27 -4.29
C GLU A 303 -25.65 -36.07 -3.87
N ASN A 304 -24.69 -36.26 -4.77
CA ASN A 304 -23.59 -37.20 -4.59
C ASN A 304 -22.28 -36.76 -5.28
N ALA A 305 -21.16 -37.41 -4.95
CA ALA A 305 -19.85 -37.04 -5.49
C ALA A 305 -19.73 -37.30 -6.99
N LYS A 306 -20.46 -38.30 -7.50
CA LYS A 306 -20.48 -38.61 -8.94
C LYS A 306 -21.11 -37.49 -9.76
N GLU A 307 -22.20 -36.90 -9.30
CA GLU A 307 -22.83 -35.72 -9.90
C GLU A 307 -21.92 -34.50 -9.86
N ILE A 308 -21.24 -34.27 -8.72
CA ILE A 308 -20.28 -33.17 -8.59
C ILE A 308 -19.12 -33.36 -9.57
N TYR A 309 -18.52 -34.56 -9.65
CA TYR A 309 -17.45 -34.84 -10.59
C TYR A 309 -17.90 -34.63 -12.03
N LYS A 310 -19.06 -35.19 -12.40
CA LYS A 310 -19.62 -35.05 -13.74
C LYS A 310 -19.87 -33.58 -14.09
N PHE A 311 -20.49 -32.83 -13.19
CA PHE A 311 -20.71 -31.39 -13.34
C PHE A 311 -19.40 -30.67 -13.63
N VAL A 312 -18.35 -30.92 -12.83
CA VAL A 312 -17.04 -30.25 -12.98
C VAL A 312 -16.29 -30.71 -14.23
N ALA A 313 -16.46 -31.96 -14.66
CA ALA A 313 -15.81 -32.53 -15.85
C ALA A 313 -16.46 -32.11 -17.16
N GLU A 314 -17.77 -31.82 -17.15
CA GLU A 314 -18.56 -31.36 -18.31
C GLU A 314 -18.41 -29.86 -18.58
N LEU A 315 -17.78 -29.12 -17.67
CA LEU A 315 -17.39 -27.73 -17.86
C LEU A 315 -16.44 -27.65 -19.08
N GLU A 316 -16.85 -26.91 -20.12
CA GLU A 316 -16.13 -26.72 -21.39
C GLU A 316 -14.68 -26.24 -21.22
N THR A 317 -14.32 -25.71 -20.05
CA THR A 317 -12.90 -25.52 -19.65
C THR A 317 -12.54 -26.25 -18.34
N PRO A 318 -11.93 -27.44 -18.44
CA PRO A 318 -11.17 -28.07 -17.37
C PRO A 318 -9.67 -27.74 -17.56
N PRO A 319 -8.78 -28.04 -16.60
CA PRO A 319 -7.99 -27.02 -15.94
C PRO A 319 -6.57 -26.96 -16.48
N HIS A 320 -6.19 -25.81 -17.04
CA HIS A 320 -4.81 -25.63 -17.49
C HIS A 320 -3.83 -25.33 -16.35
N SER A 321 -4.32 -25.11 -15.12
CA SER A 321 -3.45 -25.00 -13.94
C SER A 321 -3.17 -26.37 -13.30
N PRO A 322 -1.95 -26.61 -12.79
CA PRO A 322 -1.61 -27.81 -12.04
C PRO A 322 -2.57 -28.08 -10.87
N GLN A 323 -2.97 -27.04 -10.12
CA GLN A 323 -3.88 -27.20 -8.97
C GLN A 323 -5.24 -27.74 -9.39
N ALA A 324 -5.76 -27.28 -10.52
CA ALA A 324 -7.10 -27.66 -10.92
C ALA A 324 -7.11 -29.06 -11.57
N LYS A 325 -5.99 -29.53 -12.14
CA LYS A 325 -5.82 -30.96 -12.48
C LYS A 325 -5.86 -31.84 -11.23
N THR A 326 -5.13 -31.43 -10.18
CA THR A 326 -5.16 -32.11 -8.88
C THR A 326 -6.56 -32.13 -8.27
N LEU A 327 -7.34 -31.05 -8.44
CA LEU A 327 -8.74 -31.03 -8.03
C LEU A 327 -9.56 -32.08 -8.79
N LEU A 328 -9.46 -32.11 -10.13
CA LEU A 328 -10.25 -33.02 -10.96
C LEU A 328 -9.95 -34.49 -10.64
N GLU A 329 -8.67 -34.85 -10.49
CA GLU A 329 -8.23 -36.18 -10.04
C GLU A 329 -8.78 -36.52 -8.65
N GLY A 330 -8.79 -35.55 -7.73
CA GLY A 330 -9.36 -35.70 -6.40
C GLY A 330 -10.87 -35.91 -6.40
N LEU A 331 -11.59 -35.26 -7.31
CA LEU A 331 -13.04 -35.43 -7.48
C LEU A 331 -13.38 -36.76 -8.14
N GLU A 332 -12.61 -37.19 -9.14
CA GLU A 332 -12.74 -38.50 -9.78
C GLU A 332 -12.50 -39.63 -8.76
N SER A 333 -11.48 -39.50 -7.91
CA SER A 333 -11.19 -40.44 -6.84
C SER A 333 -12.37 -40.59 -5.87
N ASN A 334 -12.96 -39.46 -5.42
CA ASN A 334 -14.15 -39.48 -4.56
C ASN A 334 -15.36 -40.14 -5.26
N ALA A 335 -15.57 -39.85 -6.55
CA ALA A 335 -16.67 -40.46 -7.31
C ALA A 335 -16.50 -41.99 -7.46
N ASN A 336 -15.26 -42.47 -7.60
CA ASN A 336 -14.96 -43.91 -7.66
C ASN A 336 -15.11 -44.60 -6.29
N MET A 337 -14.67 -43.95 -5.21
CA MET A 337 -14.75 -44.47 -3.85
C MET A 337 -16.18 -44.48 -3.29
N GLU A 338 -17.08 -43.66 -3.81
CA GLU A 338 -18.48 -43.58 -3.36
C GLU A 338 -19.23 -44.92 -3.41
N ARG A 339 -18.88 -45.79 -4.38
CA ARG A 339 -19.43 -47.15 -4.49
C ARG A 339 -19.02 -48.08 -3.36
N LEU A 340 -17.87 -47.83 -2.73
CA LEU A 340 -17.26 -48.69 -1.71
C LEU A 340 -17.50 -48.16 -0.30
N TYR A 341 -17.56 -46.84 -0.13
CA TYR A 341 -17.51 -46.18 1.18
C TYR A 341 -18.71 -45.26 1.47
N GLY A 342 -19.70 -45.18 0.57
CA GLY A 342 -20.89 -44.34 0.74
C GLY A 342 -20.71 -42.91 0.20
N ASN A 343 -21.77 -42.09 0.30
CA ASN A 343 -21.85 -40.76 -0.33
C ASN A 343 -20.67 -39.84 0.05
N MET A 344 -19.88 -39.42 -0.94
CA MET A 344 -18.69 -38.59 -0.74
C MET A 344 -18.90 -37.10 -1.03
N LYS A 345 -20.16 -36.65 -1.17
CA LYS A 345 -20.53 -35.24 -1.45
C LYS A 345 -19.77 -34.23 -0.58
N SER A 346 -19.78 -34.42 0.74
CA SER A 346 -19.15 -33.50 1.69
C SER A 346 -17.64 -33.39 1.50
N SER A 347 -16.98 -34.50 1.14
CA SER A 347 -15.55 -34.55 0.84
C SER A 347 -15.23 -33.80 -0.46
N SER A 348 -16.05 -34.00 -1.49
CA SER A 348 -15.89 -33.32 -2.77
C SER A 348 -16.12 -31.81 -2.68
N LEU A 349 -17.16 -31.36 -1.96
CA LEU A 349 -17.39 -29.93 -1.70
C LEU A 349 -16.25 -29.31 -0.88
N LYS A 350 -15.68 -30.04 0.07
CA LYS A 350 -14.53 -29.57 0.84
C LYS A 350 -13.31 -29.32 -0.06
N LYS A 351 -13.00 -30.24 -0.98
CA LYS A 351 -11.89 -30.09 -1.95
C LYS A 351 -12.12 -28.88 -2.88
N ILE A 352 -13.35 -28.69 -3.36
CA ILE A 352 -13.70 -27.53 -4.21
C ILE A 352 -13.55 -26.21 -3.43
N ARG A 353 -13.98 -26.16 -2.17
CA ARG A 353 -13.78 -24.97 -1.32
C ARG A 353 -12.31 -24.70 -1.05
N GLN A 354 -11.51 -25.73 -0.79
CA GLN A 354 -10.05 -25.60 -0.61
C GLN A 354 -9.37 -25.09 -1.87
N PHE A 355 -9.79 -25.57 -3.04
CA PHE A 355 -9.30 -25.08 -4.32
C PHE A 355 -9.51 -23.57 -4.54
N PHE A 356 -10.56 -22.99 -3.95
CA PHE A 356 -10.79 -21.53 -4.01
C PHE A 356 -10.07 -20.74 -2.90
N GLN A 357 -9.50 -21.41 -1.90
CA GLN A 357 -8.75 -20.78 -0.80
C GLN A 357 -7.24 -20.69 -1.10
N GLU A 358 -6.74 -21.49 -2.04
CA GLU A 358 -5.40 -21.44 -2.64
C GLU A 358 -5.34 -20.42 -3.81
#